data_AF-A0A7S2TAJ5-F1
#
_entry.id   AF-A0A7S2TAJ5-F1
#
_cell.length_a   1.000
_cell.length_b   1.000
_cell.length_c   1.000
_cell.angle_alpha   90.00
_cell.angle_beta   90.00
_cell.angle_gamma   90.00
#
_symmetry.space_group_name_H-M   'P 1'
#
loop_
_entity.id
_entity.type
_entity.pdbx_description
1 polymer ?
#
loop_
_entity_poly.entity_id
_entity_poly.type
_entity_poly.pdbx_seq_one_letter_code
_entity_poly.pdbx_strand_id
1 'polypeptide(L)'
;AWVEKTFLDKPGAKVAMLGDFNSHSKDRSVQHIVQSGLFTNLAERDIATPHSYVFQGKSSTLDYFFASKALSNSCSHTYEWSSNADEALLTDYQDYNYFKSCGPGKPIDEYIDVTSPFRSSDHDPIVTV
;
A
#
# COMPACT_ATOMS: atom_id res chain seq x y z
N ALA A 1 -8.08 23.93 -14.83
CA ALA A 1 -7.26 23.22 -13.83
C ALA A 1 -7.69 21.75 -13.81
N TRP A 2 -6.78 20.81 -13.52
CA TRP A 2 -6.99 19.35 -13.60
C TRP A 2 -7.87 18.76 -12.49
N VAL A 3 -8.53 19.62 -11.71
CA VAL A 3 -9.45 19.25 -10.62
C VAL A 3 -10.71 20.10 -10.80
N GLU A 4 -11.85 19.46 -11.04
CA GLU A 4 -13.13 20.14 -11.28
C GLU A 4 -13.74 20.70 -9.97
N LYS A 5 -13.40 20.09 -8.82
CA LYS A 5 -13.91 20.47 -7.50
C LYS A 5 -12.85 20.33 -6.42
N THR A 6 -12.65 21.39 -5.65
CA THR A 6 -11.94 21.35 -4.36
C THR A 6 -12.94 21.03 -3.25
N PHE A 7 -12.53 20.16 -2.32
CA PHE A 7 -13.35 19.78 -1.16
C PHE A 7 -12.80 20.33 0.16
N LEU A 8 -11.56 20.82 0.17
CA LEU A 8 -10.86 21.33 1.36
C LEU A 8 -11.25 22.76 1.73
N ASP A 9 -11.91 23.49 0.84
CA ASP A 9 -12.35 24.88 1.02
C ASP A 9 -13.52 25.02 2.01
N LYS A 10 -14.21 23.92 2.34
CA LYS A 10 -15.29 23.91 3.32
C LYS A 10 -14.76 23.72 4.74
N PRO A 11 -15.12 24.59 5.69
CA PRO A 11 -14.81 24.39 7.10
C PRO A 11 -15.29 23.02 7.58
N GLY A 12 -14.39 22.24 8.19
CA GLY A 12 -14.70 20.91 8.72
C GLY A 12 -14.82 19.80 7.66
N ALA A 13 -14.40 20.04 6.41
CA ALA A 13 -14.42 19.02 5.38
C ALA A 13 -13.61 17.78 5.75
N LYS A 14 -14.26 16.62 5.68
CA LYS A 14 -13.63 15.30 5.82
C LYS A 14 -13.28 14.78 4.44
N VAL A 15 -11.99 14.80 4.11
CA VAL A 15 -11.46 14.40 2.79
C VAL A 15 -10.36 13.38 3.02
N ALA A 16 -10.33 12.35 2.19
CA ALA A 16 -9.28 11.34 2.16
C ALA A 16 -8.66 11.26 0.77
N MET A 17 -7.37 10.95 0.71
CA MET A 17 -6.74 10.32 -0.44
C MET A 17 -6.22 8.97 0.05
N LEU A 18 -6.74 7.89 -0.52
CA LEU A 18 -6.53 6.51 -0.05
C LEU A 18 -6.20 5.61 -1.22
N GLY A 19 -5.24 4.71 -1.03
CA GLY A 19 -4.91 3.62 -1.94
C GLY A 19 -3.41 3.56 -2.24
N ASP A 20 -3.09 2.86 -3.31
CA ASP A 20 -1.74 2.72 -3.84
C ASP A 20 -1.36 3.96 -4.68
N PHE A 21 -0.30 4.66 -4.24
CA PHE A 21 0.25 5.83 -4.92
C PHE A 21 1.44 5.49 -5.83
N ASN A 22 1.90 4.22 -5.83
CA ASN A 22 3.11 3.76 -6.50
C ASN A 22 4.29 4.71 -6.27
N SER A 23 4.40 5.22 -5.04
CA SER A 23 5.41 6.18 -4.62
C SER A 23 5.87 5.84 -3.21
N HIS A 24 7.18 5.79 -2.99
CA HIS A 24 7.75 5.57 -1.68
C HIS A 24 7.57 6.80 -0.79
N SER A 25 7.60 6.63 0.54
CA SER A 25 7.29 7.71 1.48
C SER A 25 8.20 8.94 1.35
N LYS A 26 9.43 8.74 0.84
CA LYS A 26 10.42 9.79 0.60
C LYS A 26 10.35 10.40 -0.81
N ASP A 27 9.50 9.88 -1.68
CA ASP A 27 9.34 10.41 -3.03
C ASP A 27 8.67 11.78 -2.99
N ARG A 28 9.00 12.60 -4.00
CA ARG A 28 8.57 14.00 -4.06
C ARG A 28 7.04 14.15 -4.04
N SER A 29 6.31 13.22 -4.64
CA SER A 29 4.84 13.19 -4.67
C SER A 29 4.26 13.11 -3.25
N VAL A 30 4.71 12.13 -2.47
CA VAL A 30 4.28 11.92 -1.08
C VAL A 30 4.73 13.08 -0.19
N GLN A 31 5.98 13.50 -0.34
CA GLN A 31 6.52 14.64 0.41
C GLN A 31 5.75 15.94 0.14
N HIS A 32 5.27 16.16 -1.10
CA HIS A 32 4.43 17.32 -1.42
C HIS A 32 3.10 17.31 -0.65
N ILE A 33 2.47 16.13 -0.52
CA ILE A 33 1.23 15.96 0.24
C ILE A 33 1.46 16.25 1.72
N VAL A 34 2.48 15.62 2.32
CA VAL A 34 2.77 15.75 3.77
C VAL A 34 3.19 17.18 4.12
N GLN A 35 4.10 17.77 3.33
CA GLN A 35 4.63 19.13 3.58
C GLN A 35 3.59 20.23 3.35
N SER A 36 2.48 19.94 2.66
CA SER A 36 1.36 20.89 2.55
C SER A 36 0.74 21.22 3.91
N GLY A 37 0.85 20.33 4.89
CA GLY A 37 0.20 20.44 6.20
C GLY A 37 -1.33 20.27 6.16
N LEU A 38 -1.91 20.00 5.00
CA LEU A 38 -3.36 19.85 4.81
C LEU A 38 -3.86 18.44 5.16
N PHE A 39 -2.97 17.46 5.08
CA PHE A 39 -3.28 16.05 5.30
C PHE A 39 -2.34 15.42 6.31
N THR A 40 -2.89 14.50 7.11
CA THR A 40 -2.15 13.59 7.99
C THR A 40 -2.03 12.25 7.29
N ASN A 41 -0.82 11.69 7.20
CA ASN A 41 -0.64 10.29 6.87
C ASN A 41 -1.04 9.44 8.09
N LEU A 42 -2.17 8.73 8.01
CA LEU A 42 -2.70 7.99 9.14
C LEU A 42 -1.86 6.75 9.48
N ALA A 43 -1.21 6.11 8.51
CA ALA A 43 -0.35 4.97 8.76
C ALA A 43 0.88 5.38 9.58
N GLU A 44 1.59 6.44 9.17
CA GLU A 44 2.74 6.97 9.94
C GLU A 44 2.35 7.58 11.29
N ARG A 45 1.07 7.96 11.48
CA ARG A 45 0.56 8.44 12.78
C ARG A 45 0.49 7.30 13.80
N ASP A 46 0.05 6.13 13.38
CA ASP A 46 -0.34 5.03 14.27
C ASP A 46 0.66 3.86 14.27
N ILE A 47 1.47 3.72 13.22
CA ILE A 47 2.41 2.62 13.00
C ILE A 47 3.83 3.18 12.92
N ALA A 48 4.77 2.63 13.70
CA ALA A 48 6.14 3.14 13.79
C ALA A 48 6.92 2.98 12.47
N THR A 49 6.70 1.86 11.78
CA THR A 49 7.38 1.52 10.52
C THR A 49 6.38 0.85 9.57
N PRO A 50 5.46 1.62 8.94
CA PRO A 50 4.52 1.07 7.99
C PRO A 50 5.24 0.60 6.71
N HIS A 51 4.79 -0.52 6.16
CA HIS A 51 5.23 -1.08 4.90
C HIS A 51 4.09 -1.86 4.22
N SER A 52 3.70 -1.44 3.04
CA SER A 52 2.70 -2.18 2.27
C SER A 52 3.32 -3.04 1.18
N TYR A 53 4.63 -2.93 0.92
CA TYR A 53 5.26 -3.50 -0.26
C TYR A 53 6.69 -3.97 0.02
N VAL A 54 7.07 -5.12 -0.53
CA VAL A 54 8.44 -5.66 -0.46
C VAL A 54 8.97 -5.94 -1.86
N PHE A 55 10.14 -5.38 -2.17
CA PHE A 55 10.86 -5.62 -3.41
C PHE A 55 12.34 -5.85 -3.17
N GLN A 56 12.86 -6.96 -3.70
CA GLN A 56 14.27 -7.36 -3.55
C GLN A 56 14.78 -7.31 -2.10
N GLY A 57 13.95 -7.78 -1.16
CA GLY A 57 14.28 -7.82 0.27
C GLY A 57 14.27 -6.45 0.98
N LYS A 58 13.73 -5.41 0.34
CA LYS A 58 13.52 -4.10 0.94
C LYS A 58 12.03 -3.84 1.10
N SER A 59 11.62 -3.45 2.30
CA SER A 59 10.25 -3.04 2.59
C SER A 59 10.07 -1.53 2.42
N SER A 60 8.91 -1.14 1.94
CA SER A 60 8.47 0.25 1.85
C SER A 60 6.95 0.36 1.85
N THR A 61 6.44 1.59 1.93
CA THR A 61 5.01 1.86 1.79
C THR A 61 4.74 2.46 0.41
N LEU A 62 3.74 1.91 -0.26
CA LEU A 62 3.14 2.44 -1.48
C LEU A 62 1.66 2.78 -1.25
N ASP A 63 1.05 2.21 -0.21
CA ASP A 63 -0.34 2.39 0.17
C ASP A 63 -0.47 3.38 1.32
N TYR A 64 -1.29 4.41 1.11
CA TYR A 64 -1.44 5.50 2.05
C TYR A 64 -2.90 5.76 2.37
N PHE A 65 -3.12 6.30 3.57
CA PHE A 65 -4.35 6.98 3.94
C PHE A 65 -4.00 8.40 4.38
N PHE A 66 -4.11 9.35 3.46
CA PHE A 66 -3.97 10.78 3.75
C PHE A 66 -5.32 11.38 4.09
N ALA A 67 -5.51 11.78 5.35
CA ALA A 67 -6.76 12.32 5.84
C ALA A 67 -6.65 13.82 6.14
N SER A 68 -7.66 14.60 5.77
CA SER A 68 -7.78 15.99 6.26
C SER A 68 -7.81 16.01 7.79
N LYS A 69 -7.47 17.14 8.41
CA LYS A 69 -7.48 17.27 9.88
C LYS A 69 -8.82 16.82 10.52
N ALA A 70 -9.94 17.19 9.91
CA ALA A 70 -11.27 16.82 10.42
C ALA A 70 -11.56 15.32 10.31
N LEU A 71 -11.09 14.66 9.25
CA LEU A 71 -11.23 13.22 9.08
C LEU A 71 -10.25 12.47 10.01
N SER A 72 -8.98 12.88 10.07
CA SER A 72 -7.96 12.31 10.96
C SER A 72 -8.43 12.31 12.42
N ASN A 73 -9.08 13.38 12.88
CA ASN A 73 -9.63 13.46 14.23
C ASN A 73 -10.84 12.53 14.47
N SER A 74 -11.47 12.02 13.41
CA SER A 74 -12.56 11.04 13.51
C SER A 74 -12.04 9.59 13.49
N CYS A 75 -10.81 9.37 13.04
CA CYS A 75 -10.17 8.05 12.98
C CYS A 75 -9.44 7.77 14.29
N SER A 76 -9.86 6.73 15.00
CA SER A 76 -9.29 6.29 16.28
C SER A 76 -7.95 5.58 16.11
N HIS A 77 -7.83 4.71 15.10
CA HIS A 77 -6.59 3.97 14.83
C HIS A 77 -6.50 3.48 13.38
N THR A 78 -5.28 3.24 12.93
CA THR A 78 -4.95 2.78 11.58
C THR A 78 -4.04 1.58 11.66
N TYR A 79 -4.37 0.56 10.89
CA TYR A 79 -3.67 -0.70 10.82
C TYR A 79 -3.21 -0.94 9.38
N GLU A 80 -2.06 -1.57 9.27
CA GLU A 80 -1.65 -2.26 8.07
C GLU A 80 -2.14 -3.70 8.18
N TRP A 81 -2.92 -4.14 7.20
CA TRP A 81 -3.38 -5.51 7.17
C TRP A 81 -2.37 -6.34 6.40
N SER A 82 -1.49 -7.02 7.13
CA SER A 82 -0.56 -8.00 6.59
C SER A 82 -1.33 -9.19 6.02
N SER A 83 -1.65 -9.13 4.73
CA SER A 83 -2.50 -10.09 4.04
C SER A 83 -1.66 -11.27 3.57
N ASN A 84 -0.69 -11.02 2.70
CA ASN A 84 0.31 -11.98 2.21
C ASN A 84 1.38 -11.33 1.30
N ALA A 85 1.56 -10.00 1.33
CA ALA A 85 2.53 -9.32 0.45
C ALA A 85 4.00 -9.69 0.78
N ASP A 86 4.25 -10.28 1.95
CA ASP A 86 5.56 -10.75 2.40
C ASP A 86 5.88 -12.21 2.02
N GLU A 87 4.91 -12.94 1.47
CA GLU A 87 5.09 -14.36 1.11
C GLU A 87 6.20 -14.56 0.07
N ALA A 88 6.69 -15.79 -0.11
CA ALA A 88 7.79 -16.02 -1.06
C ALA A 88 7.42 -15.62 -2.50
N LEU A 89 8.37 -15.05 -3.25
CA LEU A 89 8.18 -14.76 -4.69
C LEU A 89 7.74 -16.00 -5.49
N LEU A 90 8.07 -17.20 -5.03
CA LEU A 90 7.67 -18.43 -5.71
C LEU A 90 6.15 -18.55 -5.86
N THR A 91 5.38 -18.06 -4.89
CA THR A 91 3.91 -18.08 -4.89
C THR A 91 3.30 -16.81 -5.49
N ASP A 92 4.10 -15.95 -6.13
CA ASP A 92 3.65 -14.67 -6.67
C ASP A 92 2.64 -14.84 -7.82
N TYR A 93 1.59 -14.03 -7.79
CA TYR A 93 0.52 -14.01 -8.78
C TYR A 93 0.97 -13.60 -10.19
N GLN A 94 2.04 -12.80 -10.32
CA GLN A 94 2.57 -12.35 -11.61
C GLN A 94 3.47 -13.40 -12.27
N ASP A 95 4.13 -14.21 -11.46
CA ASP A 95 5.30 -14.97 -11.90
C ASP A 95 5.02 -16.45 -12.17
N TYR A 96 3.77 -16.92 -12.12
CA TYR A 96 3.44 -18.31 -12.48
C TYR A 96 4.02 -18.70 -13.86
N ASN A 97 3.95 -17.81 -14.85
CA ASN A 97 4.52 -18.04 -16.18
C ASN A 97 6.04 -17.81 -16.23
N TYR A 98 6.56 -16.88 -15.43
CA TYR A 98 7.99 -16.57 -15.34
C TYR A 98 8.75 -17.74 -14.73
N PHE A 99 8.34 -18.22 -13.55
CA PHE A 99 8.98 -19.35 -12.85
C PHE A 99 8.84 -20.68 -13.57
N LYS A 100 7.78 -20.88 -14.38
CA LYS A 100 7.67 -22.05 -15.26
C LYS A 100 8.79 -22.11 -16.31
N SER A 101 9.43 -20.99 -16.65
CA SER A 101 10.43 -20.88 -17.72
C SER A 101 11.89 -20.81 -17.23
N CYS A 102 12.13 -20.53 -15.94
CA CYS A 102 13.47 -20.20 -15.42
C CYS A 102 14.30 -21.38 -14.87
N GLY A 103 13.88 -22.64 -15.01
CA GLY A 103 14.58 -23.78 -14.41
C GLY A 103 14.68 -25.04 -15.30
N PRO A 104 15.76 -25.83 -15.19
CA PRO A 104 15.91 -27.08 -15.92
C PRO A 104 15.08 -28.18 -15.26
N GLY A 105 13.89 -28.42 -15.81
CA GLY A 105 13.10 -29.62 -15.54
C GLY A 105 12.09 -29.45 -14.40
N LYS A 106 10.83 -29.71 -14.76
CA LYS A 106 9.62 -29.74 -13.94
C LYS A 106 8.86 -28.40 -13.83
N PRO A 107 7.53 -28.39 -14.06
CA PRO A 107 6.73 -27.19 -13.90
C PRO A 107 6.61 -26.82 -12.40
N ILE A 108 6.44 -25.53 -12.14
CA ILE A 108 6.50 -24.97 -10.77
C ILE A 108 5.37 -25.49 -9.85
N ASP A 109 4.28 -25.96 -10.46
CA ASP A 109 3.14 -26.62 -9.80
C ASP A 109 3.50 -27.95 -9.11
N GLU A 110 4.66 -28.54 -9.38
CA GLU A 110 5.18 -29.68 -8.59
C GLU A 110 5.78 -29.26 -7.24
N TYR A 111 6.09 -27.97 -7.05
CA TYR A 111 6.76 -27.45 -5.85
C TYR A 111 5.86 -26.57 -4.98
N ILE A 112 4.83 -25.96 -5.56
CA ILE A 112 3.90 -25.07 -4.87
C ILE A 112 2.45 -25.33 -5.28
N ASP A 113 1.52 -25.07 -4.37
CA ASP A 113 0.10 -25.04 -4.70
C ASP A 113 -0.25 -23.73 -5.43
N VAL A 114 -0.41 -23.84 -6.74
CA VAL A 114 -0.72 -22.71 -7.64
C VAL A 114 -2.18 -22.25 -7.55
N THR A 115 -3.00 -22.94 -6.75
CA THR A 115 -4.36 -22.54 -6.38
C THR A 115 -4.41 -21.88 -5.00
N SER A 116 -3.28 -21.82 -4.31
CA SER A 116 -3.18 -21.21 -3.00
C SER A 116 -3.49 -19.70 -3.04
N PRO A 117 -4.14 -19.16 -2.00
CA PRO A 117 -4.35 -17.72 -1.88
C PRO A 117 -3.10 -16.96 -1.42
N PHE A 118 -1.93 -17.60 -1.24
CA PHE A 118 -0.70 -16.91 -0.82
C PHE A 118 -0.14 -16.00 -1.91
N ARG A 119 0.47 -14.88 -1.48
CA ARG A 119 0.97 -13.79 -2.33
C ARG A 119 0.01 -13.39 -3.46
N SER A 120 -1.29 -13.35 -3.15
CA SER A 120 -2.35 -12.95 -4.08
C SER A 120 -2.39 -11.44 -4.36
N SER A 121 -1.59 -10.68 -3.62
CA SER A 121 -1.27 -9.28 -3.80
C SER A 121 0.20 -9.08 -3.47
N ASP A 122 0.87 -8.16 -4.15
CA ASP A 122 2.19 -7.64 -3.77
C ASP A 122 2.08 -6.46 -2.79
N HIS A 123 0.84 -6.07 -2.45
CA HIS A 123 0.52 -4.98 -1.54
C HIS A 123 -0.29 -5.42 -0.32
N ASP A 124 0.03 -4.87 0.86
CA ASP A 124 -0.75 -4.98 2.09
C ASP A 124 -1.57 -3.70 2.35
N PRO A 125 -2.91 -3.78 2.47
CA PRO A 125 -3.75 -2.59 2.52
C PRO A 125 -3.74 -1.89 3.89
N ILE A 126 -4.03 -0.58 3.85
CA ILE A 126 -4.26 0.23 5.05
C ILE A 126 -5.74 0.25 5.42
N VAL A 127 -6.05 0.01 6.70
CA VAL A 127 -7.39 0.00 7.26
C VAL A 127 -7.47 0.97 8.44
N THR A 128 -8.52 1.78 8.54
CA THR A 128 -8.73 2.72 9.65
C THR A 128 -10.10 2.54 10.28
N VAL A 129 -10.21 2.77 11.60
CA VAL A 129 -11.43 2.65 12.40
C VAL A 129 -11.75 3.92 13.17
#